data_AF-A0A562Q2V2-F1
#
_entry.id   AF-A0A562Q2V2-F1
#
_cell.length_a   1.000
_cell.length_b   1.000
_cell.length_c   1.000
_cell.angle_alpha   90.00
_cell.angle_beta   90.00
_cell.angle_gamma   90.00
#
_symmetry.space_group_name_H-M   'P 1'
#
loop_
_entity.id
_entity.type
_entity.pdbx_description
1 polymer ?
#
loop_
_entity_poly.entity_id
_entity_poly.type
_entity_poly.pdbx_seq_one_letter_code
_entity_poly.pdbx_strand_id
1 'polypeptide(L)'
;MTRYRITLVPHLHYLGHRHNQRIFQHQAVPDIIGAVLKEHGILSNAFRFQLGSAYPEREYCVQYDETDLHFINRLCEEEGIHYHFEHTKTEHVVVFGDDQTSFPKLTPAVYQQDTGMVADHQVVRKFGVQVETRTTKVTRRDYNFEKPKLTMEASHTGESAPELEDYDYPGQFTDRARGKHLSQRALERHQADAQVACGKSDLTALKTG
;
A
#
# COMPACT_ATOMS: atom_id res chain seq x y z
N MET A 1 -36.27 19.78 16.97
CA MET A 1 -35.26 18.74 17.21
C MET A 1 -34.16 18.93 16.18
N THR A 2 -32.94 19.25 16.58
CA THR A 2 -31.83 19.49 15.64
C THR A 2 -30.93 18.26 15.62
N ARG A 3 -30.68 17.73 14.42
CA ARG A 3 -29.80 16.57 14.20
C ARG A 3 -28.48 17.05 13.60
N TYR A 4 -27.37 16.69 14.23
CA TYR A 4 -26.03 16.95 13.71
C TYR A 4 -25.46 15.69 13.06
N ARG A 5 -24.61 15.90 12.06
CA ARG A 5 -23.80 14.86 11.41
C ARG A 5 -22.37 15.36 11.32
N ILE A 6 -21.43 14.53 11.75
CA ILE A 6 -20.00 14.80 11.66
C ILE A 6 -19.36 13.60 10.96
N THR A 7 -18.39 13.87 10.08
CA THR A 7 -17.56 12.85 9.44
C THR A 7 -16.14 13.04 9.95
N LEU A 8 -15.57 11.99 10.55
CA LEU A 8 -14.18 11.98 10.99
C LEU A 8 -13.30 11.47 9.86
N VAL A 9 -12.21 12.17 9.58
CA VAL A 9 -11.20 11.79 8.58
C VAL A 9 -9.81 11.94 9.19
N PRO A 10 -8.82 11.14 8.76
CA PRO A 10 -7.45 11.30 9.24
C PRO A 10 -6.84 12.61 8.72
N HIS A 11 -5.80 13.11 9.41
CA HIS A 11 -5.04 14.29 8.94
C HIS A 11 -4.55 14.11 7.50
N LEU A 12 -4.14 12.89 7.13
CA LEU A 12 -3.70 12.54 5.78
C LEU A 12 -4.73 12.89 4.69
N HIS A 13 -6.03 12.93 5.02
CA HIS A 13 -7.09 13.30 4.06
C HIS A 13 -6.93 14.71 3.51
N TYR A 14 -6.36 15.65 4.29
CA TYR A 14 -6.18 17.04 3.83
C TYR A 14 -5.20 17.15 2.66
N LEU A 15 -4.27 16.20 2.51
CA LEU A 15 -3.34 16.16 1.37
C LEU A 15 -4.07 15.92 0.05
N GLY A 16 -5.29 15.38 0.08
CA GLY A 16 -6.15 15.21 -1.10
C GLY A 16 -6.74 16.52 -1.64
N HIS A 17 -6.56 17.63 -0.92
CA HIS A 17 -7.10 18.96 -1.28
C HIS A 17 -6.00 19.95 -1.69
N ARG A 18 -4.73 19.52 -1.74
CA ARG A 18 -3.59 20.32 -2.20
C ARG A 18 -2.98 19.69 -3.45
N HIS A 19 -2.94 20.45 -4.53
CA HIS A 19 -2.28 20.09 -5.79
C HIS A 19 -0.94 20.81 -5.90
N ASN A 20 0.08 20.14 -6.45
CA ASN A 20 1.41 20.72 -6.54
C ASN A 20 2.20 20.24 -7.76
N GLN A 21 3.27 20.98 -8.07
CA GLN A 21 4.27 20.64 -9.07
C GLN A 21 5.66 20.90 -8.49
N ARG A 22 6.43 19.84 -8.26
CA ARG A 22 7.75 19.94 -7.61
C ARG A 22 8.65 18.76 -7.92
N ILE A 23 9.93 18.98 -7.69
CA ILE A 23 11.01 18.05 -7.99
C ILE A 23 11.70 17.65 -6.68
N PHE A 24 11.94 16.35 -6.52
CA PHE A 24 12.77 15.76 -5.49
C PHE A 24 13.97 15.09 -6.18
N GLN A 25 15.17 15.36 -5.70
CA GLN A 25 16.42 14.83 -6.27
C GLN A 25 17.23 14.16 -5.18
N HIS A 26 17.87 13.05 -5.52
CA HIS A 26 18.76 12.28 -4.64
C HIS A 26 18.12 11.99 -3.27
N GLN A 27 16.88 11.50 -3.29
CA GLN A 27 16.12 11.16 -2.09
C GLN A 27 15.46 9.79 -2.25
N ALA A 28 15.46 9.00 -1.18
CA ALA A 28 14.69 7.77 -1.14
C ALA A 28 13.19 8.08 -0.94
N VAL A 29 12.33 7.15 -1.35
CA VAL A 29 10.87 7.32 -1.26
C VAL A 29 10.38 7.65 0.16
N PRO A 30 10.84 6.97 1.24
CA PRO A 30 10.43 7.31 2.60
C PRO A 30 10.79 8.75 3.00
N ASP A 31 11.93 9.27 2.52
CA ASP A 31 12.35 10.64 2.79
C ASP A 31 11.45 11.66 2.07
N ILE A 32 11.11 11.39 0.81
CA ILE A 32 10.17 12.20 0.02
C ILE A 32 8.81 12.24 0.72
N ILE A 33 8.26 11.08 1.09
CA ILE A 33 6.97 10.98 1.81
C ILE A 33 7.04 11.77 3.12
N GLY A 34 8.10 11.56 3.91
CA GLY A 34 8.30 12.27 5.17
C GLY A 34 8.40 13.79 5.01
N ALA A 35 9.03 14.29 3.94
CA ALA A 35 9.08 15.71 3.63
C ALA A 35 7.68 16.27 3.31
N VAL A 36 6.91 15.59 2.46
CA VAL A 36 5.54 16.00 2.11
C VAL A 36 4.65 16.01 3.36
N LEU A 37 4.74 15.00 4.23
CA LEU A 37 3.96 14.95 5.48
C LEU A 37 4.29 16.13 6.42
N LYS A 38 5.58 16.44 6.60
CA LYS A 38 6.02 17.54 7.47
C LYS A 38 5.53 18.91 6.99
N GLU A 39 5.46 19.14 5.68
CA GLU A 39 4.89 20.37 5.14
C GLU A 39 3.42 20.57 5.50
N HIS A 40 2.67 19.48 5.69
CA HIS A 40 1.28 19.50 6.15
C HIS A 40 1.15 19.55 7.68
N GLY A 41 2.25 19.76 8.40
CA GLY A 41 2.26 19.78 9.86
C GLY A 41 2.07 18.39 10.50
N ILE A 42 2.20 17.31 9.72
CA ILE A 42 2.24 15.94 10.22
C ILE A 42 3.70 15.68 10.63
N LEU A 43 4.01 15.97 11.89
CA LEU A 43 5.36 15.89 12.44
C LEU A 43 5.72 14.46 12.88
N SER A 44 6.95 14.27 13.37
CA SER A 44 7.51 12.96 13.71
C SER A 44 6.77 12.17 14.79
N ASN A 45 5.85 12.79 15.54
CA ASN A 45 4.96 12.10 16.47
C ASN A 45 3.66 11.58 15.82
N ALA A 46 3.34 12.02 14.60
CA ALA A 46 2.09 11.73 13.90
C ALA A 46 2.25 10.77 12.71
N PHE A 47 3.49 10.37 12.39
CA PHE A 47 3.76 9.29 11.44
C PHE A 47 5.01 8.50 11.83
N ARG A 48 5.12 7.27 11.35
CA ARG A 48 6.33 6.43 11.51
C ARG A 48 6.53 5.49 10.33
N PHE A 49 7.79 5.13 10.09
CA PHE A 49 8.19 4.13 9.11
C PHE A 49 8.66 2.86 9.83
N GLN A 50 8.04 1.73 9.52
CA GLN A 50 8.40 0.38 9.97
C GLN A 50 8.73 -0.45 8.74
N LEU A 51 9.86 -0.14 8.11
CA LEU A 51 10.26 -0.73 6.83
C LEU A 51 11.44 -1.68 7.05
N GLY A 52 11.34 -2.90 6.53
CA GLY A 52 12.41 -3.90 6.56
C GLY A 52 13.35 -3.82 5.35
N SER A 53 12.89 -3.22 4.25
CA SER A 53 13.62 -3.11 2.99
C SER A 53 14.50 -1.86 2.91
N ALA A 54 15.56 -1.93 2.09
CA ALA A 54 16.33 -0.75 1.70
C ALA A 54 15.71 -0.11 0.45
N TYR A 55 15.48 1.20 0.49
CA TYR A 55 14.94 1.97 -0.63
C TYR A 55 16.06 2.77 -1.30
N PRO A 56 16.35 2.53 -2.59
CA PRO A 56 17.37 3.29 -3.30
C PRO A 56 16.96 4.76 -3.44
N GLU A 57 17.94 5.65 -3.38
CA GLU A 57 17.71 7.04 -3.72
C GLU A 57 17.30 7.17 -5.20
N ARG A 58 16.30 8.00 -5.44
CA ARG A 58 15.89 8.37 -6.79
C ARG A 58 16.73 9.56 -7.22
N GLU A 59 17.40 9.44 -8.37
CA GLU A 59 18.12 10.55 -8.99
C GLU A 59 17.17 11.73 -9.24
N TYR A 60 15.98 11.43 -9.75
CA TYR A 60 14.97 12.43 -10.07
C TYR A 60 13.56 11.87 -9.87
N CYS A 61 12.74 12.57 -9.09
CA CYS A 61 11.34 12.24 -8.85
C CYS A 61 10.48 13.51 -8.91
N VAL A 62 9.38 13.46 -9.65
CA VAL A 62 8.49 14.61 -9.85
C VAL A 62 7.12 14.29 -9.30
N GLN A 63 6.56 15.25 -8.55
CA GLN A 63 5.13 15.38 -8.38
C GLN A 63 4.64 16.33 -9.48
N TYR A 64 3.81 15.83 -10.40
CA TYR A 64 3.36 16.62 -11.55
C TYR A 64 1.84 16.60 -11.67
N ASP A 65 1.22 17.77 -11.43
CA ASP A 65 -0.22 18.00 -11.61
C ASP A 65 -1.11 16.98 -10.86
N GLU A 66 -0.68 16.61 -9.67
CA GLU A 66 -1.36 15.64 -8.82
C GLU A 66 -1.48 16.15 -7.38
N THR A 67 -2.42 15.60 -6.62
CA THR A 67 -2.55 15.94 -5.19
C THR A 67 -1.38 15.37 -4.40
N ASP A 68 -1.08 15.97 -3.25
CA ASP A 68 -0.05 15.45 -2.35
C ASP A 68 -0.39 14.03 -1.86
N LEU A 69 -1.69 13.74 -1.69
CA LEU A 69 -2.14 12.40 -1.33
C LEU A 69 -1.96 11.39 -2.46
N HIS A 70 -2.31 11.78 -3.69
CA HIS A 70 -2.10 10.92 -4.86
C HIS A 70 -0.63 10.64 -5.09
N PHE A 71 0.23 11.64 -4.91
CA PHE A 71 1.68 11.50 -5.00
C PHE A 71 2.22 10.48 -3.99
N ILE A 72 1.85 10.61 -2.70
CA ILE A 72 2.25 9.64 -1.66
C ILE A 72 1.74 8.24 -2.00
N ASN A 73 0.46 8.09 -2.37
CA ASN A 73 -0.11 6.79 -2.71
C ASN A 73 0.62 6.14 -3.88
N ARG A 74 0.91 6.90 -4.94
CA ARG A 74 1.65 6.41 -6.10
C ARG A 74 3.06 5.93 -5.72
N LEU A 75 3.79 6.70 -4.92
CA LEU A 75 5.11 6.29 -4.42
C LEU A 75 5.05 5.03 -3.54
N CYS A 76 4.04 4.96 -2.67
CA CYS A 76 3.78 3.79 -1.85
C CYS A 76 3.50 2.55 -2.71
N GLU A 77 2.64 2.66 -3.71
CA GLU A 77 2.31 1.57 -4.65
C GLU A 77 3.54 1.11 -5.44
N GLU A 78 4.38 2.03 -5.91
CA GLU A 78 5.60 1.72 -6.67
C GLU A 78 6.61 0.90 -5.85
N GLU A 79 6.76 1.20 -4.57
CA GLU A 79 7.71 0.53 -3.67
C GLU A 79 7.09 -0.64 -2.87
N GLY A 80 5.76 -0.85 -2.98
CA GLY A 80 5.01 -1.80 -2.16
C GLY A 80 4.98 -1.44 -0.67
N ILE A 81 4.93 -0.15 -0.36
CA ILE A 81 4.71 0.36 1.00
C ILE A 81 3.20 0.48 1.20
N HIS A 82 2.67 -0.16 2.24
CA HIS A 82 1.32 0.10 2.72
C HIS A 82 1.35 1.08 3.90
N TYR A 83 0.19 1.62 4.26
CA TYR A 83 0.06 2.32 5.52
C TYR A 83 -1.29 2.06 6.18
N HIS A 84 -1.29 2.13 7.51
CA HIS A 84 -2.47 2.03 8.35
C HIS A 84 -2.46 3.11 9.43
N PHE A 85 -3.57 3.23 10.17
CA PHE A 85 -3.72 4.25 11.21
C PHE A 85 -3.86 3.62 12.58
N GLU A 86 -2.93 3.94 13.47
CA GLU A 86 -3.08 3.63 14.88
C GLU A 86 -3.74 4.78 15.61
N HIS A 87 -4.71 4.46 16.45
CA HIS A 87 -5.51 5.44 17.18
C HIS A 87 -5.37 5.23 18.68
N THR A 88 -5.11 6.32 19.38
CA THR A 88 -5.24 6.44 20.83
C THR A 88 -6.44 7.33 21.15
N LYS A 89 -6.69 7.59 22.44
CA LYS A 89 -7.77 8.50 22.85
C LYS A 89 -7.50 9.95 22.45
N THR A 90 -6.23 10.32 22.26
CA THR A 90 -5.80 11.71 22.10
C THR A 90 -5.14 11.98 20.75
N GLU A 91 -4.64 10.95 20.08
CA GLU A 91 -3.79 11.07 18.89
C GLU A 91 -4.03 9.91 17.92
N HIS A 92 -3.74 10.15 16.64
CA HIS A 92 -3.64 9.11 15.63
C HIS A 92 -2.30 9.21 14.89
N VAL A 93 -1.74 8.06 14.50
CA VAL A 93 -0.44 7.95 13.85
C VAL A 93 -0.59 7.19 12.55
N VAL A 94 -0.03 7.74 11.46
CA VAL A 94 0.12 7.01 10.19
C VAL A 94 1.33 6.10 10.28
N VAL A 95 1.15 4.80 10.07
CA VAL A 95 2.22 3.81 10.14
C VAL A 95 2.45 3.27 8.74
N PHE A 96 3.62 3.55 8.18
CA PHE A 96 4.06 3.00 6.90
C PHE A 96 4.82 1.70 7.14
N GLY A 97 4.48 0.64 6.42
CA GLY A 97 5.12 -0.67 6.49
C GLY A 97 5.32 -1.28 5.11
N ASP A 98 6.18 -2.29 5.01
CA ASP A 98 6.43 -3.07 3.79
C ASP A 98 6.32 -4.58 4.01
N ASP A 99 6.02 -5.00 5.25
CA ASP A 99 5.78 -6.39 5.61
C ASP A 99 4.68 -6.56 6.66
N GLN A 100 4.37 -7.83 6.97
CA GLN A 100 3.33 -8.21 7.93
C GLN A 100 3.72 -7.93 9.39
N THR A 101 4.98 -7.62 9.69
CA THR A 101 5.44 -7.40 11.07
C THR A 101 4.94 -6.07 11.65
N SER A 102 4.56 -5.15 10.77
CA SER A 102 3.93 -3.87 11.14
C SER A 102 2.52 -4.02 11.74
N PHE A 103 1.87 -5.18 11.58
CA PHE A 103 0.50 -5.39 12.04
C PHE A 103 0.41 -6.05 13.43
N PRO A 104 -0.57 -5.64 14.25
CA PRO A 104 -0.77 -6.24 15.56
C PRO A 104 -1.25 -7.70 15.44
N LYS A 105 -0.62 -8.61 16.18
CA LYS A 105 -1.08 -9.99 16.31
C LYS A 105 -2.28 -10.06 17.24
N LEU A 106 -3.42 -10.53 16.71
CA LEU A 106 -4.64 -10.74 17.46
C LEU A 106 -4.70 -12.16 18.05
N THR A 107 -5.42 -12.33 19.15
CA THR A 107 -5.75 -13.66 19.67
C THR A 107 -6.73 -14.37 18.72
N PRO A 108 -6.67 -15.71 18.60
CA PRO A 108 -7.60 -16.46 17.77
C PRO A 108 -9.06 -16.15 18.10
N ALA A 109 -9.84 -15.84 17.07
CA ALA A 109 -11.26 -15.58 17.17
C ALA A 109 -12.08 -16.86 17.00
N VAL A 110 -13.17 -17.00 17.76
CA VAL A 110 -14.11 -18.12 17.59
C VAL A 110 -15.08 -17.80 16.45
N TYR A 111 -15.24 -18.74 15.53
CA TYR A 111 -16.30 -18.68 14.52
C TYR A 111 -17.55 -19.40 15.05
N GLN A 112 -18.68 -18.71 15.02
CA GLN A 112 -19.98 -19.28 15.36
C GLN A 112 -21.01 -18.77 14.35
N GLN A 113 -21.54 -19.68 13.53
CA GLN A 113 -22.50 -19.33 12.49
C GLN A 113 -23.74 -18.65 13.10
N ASP A 114 -24.17 -17.56 12.46
CA ASP A 114 -25.32 -16.79 12.92
C ASP A 114 -26.62 -17.63 12.97
N THR A 115 -27.15 -17.84 14.18
CA THR A 115 -28.41 -18.55 14.43
C THR A 115 -29.59 -17.59 14.71
N GLY A 116 -29.38 -16.27 14.61
CA GLY A 116 -30.37 -15.25 14.97
C GLY A 116 -30.42 -14.94 16.47
N MET A 117 -29.66 -15.65 17.29
CA MET A 117 -29.43 -15.36 18.71
C MET A 117 -28.12 -14.56 18.88
N VAL A 118 -28.04 -13.74 19.93
CA VAL A 118 -26.78 -13.08 20.33
C VAL A 118 -25.92 -14.11 21.05
N ALA A 119 -24.65 -14.23 20.67
CA ALA A 119 -23.71 -15.14 21.33
C ALA A 119 -23.32 -14.61 22.72
N ASP A 120 -22.99 -15.50 23.65
CA ASP A 120 -22.58 -15.13 25.02
C ASP A 120 -21.18 -14.47 25.07
N HIS A 121 -20.43 -14.57 23.98
CA HIS A 121 -19.08 -14.00 23.82
C HIS A 121 -18.90 -13.46 22.40
N GLN A 122 -17.86 -12.64 22.21
CA GLN A 122 -17.55 -12.05 20.90
C GLN A 122 -17.11 -13.13 19.91
N VAL A 123 -17.71 -13.15 18.73
CA VAL A 123 -17.53 -14.19 17.70
C VAL A 123 -17.53 -13.61 16.28
N VAL A 124 -16.96 -14.36 15.35
CA VAL A 124 -17.16 -14.14 13.91
C VAL A 124 -18.42 -14.90 13.48
N ARG A 125 -19.43 -14.17 13.00
CA ARG A 125 -20.78 -14.68 12.68
C ARG A 125 -20.95 -15.12 11.24
N LYS A 126 -20.20 -14.49 10.33
CA LYS A 126 -20.14 -14.83 8.91
C LYS A 126 -18.70 -14.82 8.48
N PHE A 127 -18.33 -15.79 7.66
CA PHE A 127 -17.02 -15.89 7.03
C PHE A 127 -17.21 -16.50 5.65
N GLY A 128 -16.62 -15.89 4.64
CA GLY A 128 -16.66 -16.36 3.27
C GLY A 128 -15.34 -16.05 2.58
N VAL A 129 -14.93 -16.91 1.67
CA VAL A 129 -13.71 -16.73 0.87
C VAL A 129 -14.13 -16.58 -0.58
N GLN A 130 -13.65 -15.51 -1.20
CA GLN A 130 -13.76 -15.27 -2.62
C GLN A 130 -12.40 -15.53 -3.25
N VAL A 131 -12.40 -16.28 -4.34
CA VAL A 131 -11.20 -16.57 -5.12
C VAL A 131 -11.47 -16.15 -6.56
N GLU A 132 -10.57 -15.39 -7.14
CA GLU A 132 -10.69 -14.92 -8.51
C GLU A 132 -9.40 -15.12 -9.29
N THR A 133 -9.56 -15.36 -10.60
CA THR A 133 -8.42 -15.43 -11.51
C THR A 133 -7.77 -14.05 -11.64
N ARG A 134 -6.44 -14.01 -11.59
CA ARG A 134 -5.62 -12.81 -11.73
C ARG A 134 -4.44 -13.06 -12.66
N THR A 135 -3.77 -11.97 -13.02
CA THR A 135 -2.49 -11.98 -13.73
C THR A 135 -1.51 -12.92 -13.01
N THR A 136 -0.84 -13.77 -13.77
CA THR A 136 0.13 -14.74 -13.24
C THR A 136 1.56 -14.42 -13.64
N LYS A 137 1.78 -13.46 -14.56
CA LYS A 137 3.11 -12.98 -14.94
C LYS A 137 3.09 -11.48 -15.22
N VAL A 138 4.13 -10.80 -14.77
CA VAL A 138 4.37 -9.40 -15.11
C VAL A 138 5.73 -9.28 -15.79
N THR A 139 5.77 -8.56 -16.91
CA THR A 139 6.99 -8.20 -17.63
C THR A 139 7.07 -6.69 -17.80
N ARG A 140 8.21 -6.11 -17.47
CA ARG A 140 8.50 -4.68 -17.62
C ARG A 140 9.75 -4.50 -18.46
N ARG A 141 9.66 -3.60 -19.44
CA ARG A 141 10.78 -3.29 -20.35
C ARG A 141 11.10 -1.81 -20.30
N ASP A 142 12.38 -1.48 -20.46
CA ASP A 142 12.85 -0.10 -20.55
C ASP A 142 13.99 0.04 -21.56
N TYR A 143 14.57 1.24 -21.67
CA TYR A 143 15.75 1.55 -22.46
C TYR A 143 16.73 2.39 -21.64
N ASN A 144 17.97 1.93 -21.54
CA ASN A 144 19.06 2.68 -20.93
C ASN A 144 20.00 3.22 -22.01
N PHE A 145 20.03 4.54 -22.20
CA PHE A 145 20.85 5.20 -23.22
C PHE A 145 22.36 5.11 -22.95
N GLU A 146 22.78 4.97 -21.70
CA GLU A 146 24.19 4.76 -21.34
C GLU A 146 24.65 3.33 -21.68
N LYS A 147 23.70 2.38 -21.70
CA LYS A 147 23.93 0.97 -22.01
C LYS A 147 22.99 0.49 -23.12
N PRO A 148 23.05 1.06 -24.33
CA PRO A 148 22.04 0.85 -25.37
C PRO A 148 21.99 -0.58 -25.92
N LYS A 149 23.07 -1.36 -25.74
CA LYS A 149 23.15 -2.77 -26.13
C LYS A 149 22.58 -3.72 -25.07
N LEU A 150 22.32 -3.24 -23.86
CA LEU A 150 21.78 -4.05 -22.78
C LEU A 150 20.27 -4.18 -22.94
N THR A 151 19.77 -5.42 -23.06
CA THR A 151 18.32 -5.66 -22.99
C THR A 151 17.84 -5.34 -21.59
N MET A 152 17.05 -4.28 -21.47
CA MET A 152 16.44 -3.85 -20.21
C MET A 152 15.04 -4.44 -20.12
N GLU A 153 14.98 -5.70 -19.72
CA GLU A 153 13.74 -6.44 -19.52
C GLU A 153 13.84 -7.20 -18.20
N ALA A 154 12.77 -7.17 -17.42
CA ALA A 154 12.62 -7.90 -16.19
C ALA A 154 11.22 -8.49 -16.12
N SER A 155 11.10 -9.67 -15.53
CA SER A 155 9.82 -10.33 -15.36
C SER A 155 9.72 -11.03 -14.01
N HIS A 156 8.49 -11.21 -13.55
CA HIS A 156 8.16 -12.02 -12.39
C HIS A 156 6.95 -12.90 -12.71
N THR A 157 7.07 -14.20 -12.46
CA THR A 157 6.03 -15.20 -12.75
C THR A 157 5.63 -15.86 -11.44
N GLY A 158 4.33 -15.88 -11.16
CA GLY A 158 3.76 -16.57 -10.02
C GLY A 158 3.62 -18.08 -10.26
N GLU A 159 3.10 -18.78 -9.27
CA GLU A 159 3.02 -20.26 -9.31
C GLU A 159 1.76 -20.79 -10.03
N SER A 160 0.79 -19.92 -10.31
CA SER A 160 -0.51 -20.31 -10.87
C SER A 160 -0.49 -20.39 -12.41
N ALA A 161 -1.22 -21.36 -12.97
CA ALA A 161 -1.42 -21.54 -14.41
C ALA A 161 -2.88 -21.24 -14.81
N PRO A 162 -3.16 -20.82 -16.07
CA PRO A 162 -2.23 -20.58 -17.17
C PRO A 162 -1.39 -19.30 -17.00
N GLU A 163 -0.40 -19.12 -17.87
CA GLU A 163 0.35 -17.86 -17.96
C GLU A 163 -0.55 -16.75 -18.53
N LEU A 164 -0.86 -15.75 -17.70
CA LEU A 164 -1.63 -14.56 -18.01
C LEU A 164 -0.70 -13.36 -17.78
N GLU A 165 -0.15 -12.82 -18.87
CA GLU A 165 0.90 -11.82 -18.83
C GLU A 165 0.36 -10.39 -18.87
N ASP A 166 0.87 -9.56 -17.95
CA ASP A 166 0.85 -8.10 -18.02
C ASP A 166 2.23 -7.62 -18.48
N TYR A 167 2.30 -7.09 -19.70
CA TYR A 167 3.50 -6.50 -20.28
C TYR A 167 3.35 -4.97 -20.39
N ASP A 168 4.37 -4.21 -19.99
CA ASP A 168 4.36 -2.75 -20.12
C ASP A 168 5.73 -2.14 -20.50
N TYR A 169 5.68 -0.99 -21.19
CA TYR A 169 6.80 -0.13 -21.58
C TYR A 169 6.32 1.34 -21.66
N PRO A 170 7.02 2.30 -21.02
CA PRO A 170 8.30 2.16 -20.31
C PRO A 170 8.12 1.66 -18.86
N GLY A 171 9.04 0.81 -18.39
CA GLY A 171 9.04 0.23 -17.05
C GLY A 171 9.59 1.11 -15.93
N GLN A 172 10.15 2.27 -16.27
CA GLN A 172 10.73 3.27 -15.36
C GLN A 172 11.87 2.73 -14.49
N PHE A 173 12.82 2.02 -15.09
CA PHE A 173 14.02 1.52 -14.40
C PHE A 173 15.27 1.58 -15.27
N THR A 174 16.41 1.89 -14.64
CA THR A 174 17.73 1.99 -15.30
C THR A 174 18.63 0.79 -15.02
N ASP A 175 18.27 -0.05 -14.04
CA ASP A 175 18.97 -1.29 -13.69
C ASP A 175 18.01 -2.50 -13.59
N ARG A 176 18.55 -3.71 -13.82
CA ARG A 176 17.76 -4.95 -13.85
C ARG A 176 17.22 -5.38 -12.49
N ALA A 177 17.93 -5.10 -11.39
CA ALA A 177 17.47 -5.44 -10.05
C ALA A 177 16.22 -4.61 -9.69
N ARG A 178 16.22 -3.31 -10.05
CA ARG A 178 15.03 -2.46 -9.93
C ARG A 178 13.89 -2.94 -10.81
N GLY A 179 14.15 -3.28 -12.07
CA GLY A 179 13.12 -3.84 -12.95
C GLY A 179 12.48 -5.12 -12.40
N LYS A 180 13.29 -6.00 -11.78
CA LYS A 180 12.79 -7.21 -11.12
C LYS A 180 11.93 -6.88 -9.91
N HIS A 181 12.35 -5.93 -9.08
CA HIS A 181 11.56 -5.47 -7.94
C HIS A 181 10.20 -4.89 -8.38
N LEU A 182 10.18 -4.01 -9.38
CA LEU A 182 8.94 -3.42 -9.89
C LEU A 182 8.01 -4.48 -10.50
N SER A 183 8.56 -5.44 -11.24
CA SER A 183 7.76 -6.55 -11.80
C SER A 183 7.15 -7.43 -10.71
N GLN A 184 7.90 -7.68 -9.62
CA GLN A 184 7.38 -8.38 -8.45
C GLN A 184 6.26 -7.59 -7.76
N ARG A 185 6.47 -6.31 -7.44
CA ARG A 185 5.47 -5.46 -6.79
C ARG A 185 4.19 -5.34 -7.62
N ALA A 186 4.31 -5.21 -8.93
CA ALA A 186 3.17 -5.20 -9.84
C ALA A 186 2.41 -6.54 -9.87
N LEU A 187 3.10 -7.70 -9.80
CA LEU A 187 2.43 -8.99 -9.71
C LEU A 187 1.70 -9.13 -8.37
N GLU A 188 2.34 -8.77 -7.26
CA GLU A 188 1.73 -8.77 -5.93
C GLU A 188 0.48 -7.88 -5.89
N ARG A 189 0.51 -6.71 -6.54
CA ARG A 189 -0.65 -5.83 -6.70
C ARG A 189 -1.80 -6.50 -7.47
N HIS A 190 -1.51 -7.14 -8.60
CA HIS A 190 -2.54 -7.87 -9.37
C HIS A 190 -3.14 -9.03 -8.57
N GLN A 191 -2.39 -9.60 -7.63
CA GLN A 191 -2.80 -10.76 -6.85
C GLN A 191 -3.34 -10.41 -5.46
N ALA A 192 -3.36 -9.13 -5.08
CA ALA A 192 -3.76 -8.68 -3.75
C ALA A 192 -5.20 -9.08 -3.38
N ASP A 193 -6.08 -9.18 -4.38
CA ASP A 193 -7.48 -9.58 -4.24
C ASP A 193 -7.78 -10.93 -4.93
N ALA A 194 -6.76 -11.72 -5.27
CA ALA A 194 -6.93 -13.06 -5.84
C ALA A 194 -7.65 -14.00 -4.86
N GLN A 195 -7.41 -13.83 -3.55
CA GLN A 195 -8.09 -14.56 -2.49
C GLN A 195 -8.43 -13.61 -1.35
N VAL A 196 -9.72 -13.27 -1.22
CA VAL A 196 -10.21 -12.34 -0.19
C VAL A 196 -11.14 -13.07 0.76
N ALA A 197 -10.86 -12.97 2.06
CA ALA A 197 -11.76 -13.43 3.10
C ALA A 197 -12.61 -12.27 3.62
N CYS A 198 -13.94 -12.43 3.57
CA CYS A 198 -14.92 -11.45 4.06
C CYS A 198 -15.66 -12.02 5.26
N GLY A 199 -15.83 -11.20 6.31
CA GLY A 199 -16.53 -11.63 7.52
C GLY A 199 -17.36 -10.56 8.21
N LYS A 200 -18.24 -10.99 9.11
CA LYS A 200 -18.98 -10.12 10.03
C LYS A 200 -18.75 -10.57 11.45
N SER A 201 -18.41 -9.65 12.34
CA SER A 201 -18.08 -9.94 13.74
C SER A 201 -18.42 -8.76 14.65
N ASP A 202 -18.56 -9.05 15.95
CA ASP A 202 -18.68 -8.10 17.07
C ASP A 202 -17.37 -7.95 17.87
N LEU A 203 -16.26 -8.53 17.39
CA LEU A 203 -14.92 -8.37 17.96
C LEU A 203 -14.45 -6.92 17.80
N THR A 204 -14.32 -6.21 18.92
CA THR A 204 -13.84 -4.82 18.96
C THR A 204 -12.33 -4.68 18.71
N ALA A 205 -11.60 -5.80 18.75
CA ALA A 205 -10.17 -5.85 18.49
C ALA A 205 -9.82 -5.85 17.00
N LEU A 206 -10.77 -6.21 16.12
CA LEU A 206 -10.58 -6.15 14.68
C LEU A 206 -10.51 -4.68 14.23
N LYS A 207 -9.37 -4.30 13.65
CA LYS A 207 -9.10 -2.95 13.17
C LYS A 207 -8.46 -3.05 11.79
N THR A 208 -8.55 -1.96 11.02
CA THR A 208 -7.79 -1.82 9.78
C THR A 208 -6.31 -1.79 10.10
N GLY A 209 -5.56 -2.67 9.45
CA GLY A 209 -4.13 -2.91 9.59
C GLY A 209 -3.80 -3.87 8.48
#